data_AF-A0A525CW01-F1
#
_entry.id   AF-A0A525CW01-F1
#
_cell.length_a   1.000
_cell.length_b   1.000
_cell.length_c   1.000
_cell.angle_alpha   90.00
_cell.angle_beta   90.00
_cell.angle_gamma   90.00
#
_symmetry.space_group_name_H-M   'P 1'
#
loop_
_entity.id
_entity.type
_entity.pdbx_description
1 polymer ?
#
loop_
_entity_poly.entity_id
_entity_poly.type
_entity_poly.pdbx_seq_one_letter_code
_entity_poly.pdbx_strand_id
1 'polypeptide(L)' 'MTSDVGSNEINWSLIAKVQVLKNSLLLFFSENETMTLPSKSLNKEQLEFIFSKINANNIKLV' A
#
# COMPACT_ATOMS: atom_id res chain seq x y z
N MET A 1 -21.74 -8.97 -4.55
CA MET A 1 -21.20 -7.75 -3.94
C MET A 1 -19.72 -8.01 -3.72
N THR A 2 -18.89 -7.56 -4.65
CA THR A 2 -17.43 -7.61 -4.50
C THR A 2 -17.09 -6.60 -3.42
N SER A 3 -16.52 -7.07 -2.32
CA SER A 3 -15.93 -6.20 -1.32
C SER A 3 -14.71 -5.55 -1.98
N ASP A 4 -14.92 -4.41 -2.63
CA ASP A 4 -13.92 -3.46 -3.12
C ASP A 4 -13.17 -2.85 -1.92
N VAL A 5 -12.50 -3.70 -1.15
CA VAL A 5 -11.81 -3.34 0.09
C VAL A 5 -10.59 -2.51 -0.29
N GLY A 6 -10.74 -1.18 -0.26
CA GLY A 6 -9.72 -0.18 0.03
C GLY A 6 -8.68 0.13 -1.05
N SER A 7 -8.49 -0.70 -2.09
CA SER A 7 -7.43 -0.47 -3.07
C SER A 7 -7.72 0.67 -4.06
N ASN A 8 -9.00 1.00 -4.29
CA ASN A 8 -9.42 2.05 -5.23
C ASN A 8 -9.38 3.47 -4.64
N GLU A 9 -9.27 3.63 -3.32
CA GLU A 9 -9.24 4.95 -2.67
C GLU A 9 -7.83 5.44 -2.33
N ILE A 10 -6.81 4.57 -2.47
CA ILE A 10 -5.43 4.96 -2.14
C ILE A 10 -4.85 5.75 -3.31
N ASN A 11 -4.59 7.04 -3.06
CA ASN A 11 -3.86 7.87 -3.99
C ASN A 11 -2.35 7.59 -3.89
N TRP A 12 -1.89 6.61 -4.67
CA TRP A 12 -0.50 6.15 -4.66
C TRP A 12 0.51 7.25 -5.01
N SER A 13 0.11 8.27 -5.76
CA SER A 13 1.00 9.39 -6.11
C SER A 13 1.33 10.30 -4.91
N LEU A 14 0.58 10.19 -3.81
CA LEU A 14 0.85 10.92 -2.57
C LEU A 14 1.73 10.14 -1.59
N ILE A 15 2.02 8.87 -1.87
CA ILE A 15 2.80 8.03 -0.96
C ILE A 15 4.29 8.32 -1.18
N ALA A 16 4.95 8.81 -0.13
CA ALA A 16 6.38 9.08 -0.15
C ALA A 16 7.23 7.82 0.05
N LYS A 17 6.78 6.92 0.94
CA LYS A 17 7.49 5.67 1.26
C LYS A 17 6.53 4.58 1.73
N VAL A 18 6.93 3.33 1.54
CA VAL A 18 6.23 2.15 2.07
C VAL A 18 7.19 1.34 2.93
N GLN A 19 6.75 0.98 4.13
CA GLN A 19 7.47 0.04 4.99
C GLN A 19 6.73 -1.28 5.06
N VAL A 20 7.45 -2.37 4.83
CA VAL A 20 6.88 -3.73 4.91
C VAL A 20 7.06 -4.25 6.32
N LEU A 21 5.95 -4.48 7.01
CA LEU A 21 5.90 -5.12 8.33
C LEU A 21 5.48 -6.59 8.18
N LYS A 22 5.70 -7.38 9.25
CA LYS A 22 5.45 -8.82 9.25
C LYS A 22 4.03 -9.22 8.82
N ASN A 23 3.01 -8.40 9.13
CA ASN A 23 1.60 -8.66 8.83
C ASN A 23 0.87 -7.45 8.22
N SER A 24 1.59 -6.40 7.84
CA SER A 24 1.00 -5.17 7.31
C SER A 24 1.98 -4.39 6.46
N LEU A 25 1.48 -3.51 5.61
CA LEU A 25 2.21 -2.49 4.89
C LEU A 25 1.88 -1.14 5.53
N LEU A 26 2.90 -0.34 5.82
CA LEU A 26 2.73 1.01 6.31
C LEU A 26 3.02 1.97 5.17
N LEU A 27 1.99 2.66 4.71
CA LEU A 27 2.06 3.66 3.64
C LEU A 27 2.23 5.04 4.29
N PHE A 28 3.28 5.77 3.94
CA PHE A 28 3.51 7.11 4.45
C PHE A 28 3.16 8.12 3.36
N PHE A 29 2.16 8.97 3.63
CA PHE A 29 1.83 10.10 2.77
C PHE A 29 2.69 11.32 3.12
N SER A 30 2.87 11.56 4.42
CA SER A 30 3.76 12.59 4.97
C SER A 30 4.39 12.13 6.29
N GLU A 31 5.20 12.96 6.94
CA GLU A 31 5.82 12.62 8.24
C GLU A 31 4.80 12.33 9.34
N ASN A 32 3.62 12.94 9.26
CA ASN A 32 2.55 12.84 10.27
C ASN A 32 1.31 12.09 9.77
N GLU A 33 1.31 11.64 8.51
CA GLU A 33 0.16 10.98 7.90
C GLU A 33 0.58 9.63 7.31
N THR A 34 0.05 8.58 7.93
CA THR A 34 0.33 7.19 7.54
C THR A 34 -0.95 6.38 7.51
N MET A 35 -1.04 5.45 6.56
CA MET A 35 -2.09 4.44 6.50
C MET A 35 -1.48 3.05 6.66
N THR A 36 -2.14 2.21 7.46
CA THR A 36 -1.75 0.81 7.62
C THR A 36 -2.66 -0.08 6.79
N LEU A 37 -2.05 -0.94 6.00
CA LEU A 37 -2.72 -1.89 5.12
C LEU A 37 -2.41 -3.31 5.62
N PRO A 38 -3.36 -4.03 6.21
CA PRO A 38 -3.11 -5.37 6.75
C PRO A 38 -2.78 -6.34 5.61
N SER A 39 -1.58 -6.92 5.61
CA SER A 39 -1.12 -7.83 4.56
C SER A 39 -1.65 -9.25 4.72
N LYS A 40 -2.10 -9.60 5.93
CA LYS A 40 -2.77 -10.90 6.21
C LYS A 40 -4.08 -11.09 5.44
N SER A 41 -4.77 -10.01 5.10
CA SER A 41 -6.01 -10.04 4.32
C SER A 41 -5.77 -9.89 2.82
N LEU A 42 -4.52 -9.66 2.39
CA LEU A 42 -4.19 -9.48 0.98
C LEU A 42 -3.90 -10.82 0.33
N ASN A 43 -4.57 -11.09 -0.79
CA ASN A 43 -4.22 -12.21 -1.65
C ASN A 43 -3.01 -11.86 -2.54
N LYS A 44 -2.50 -12.87 -3.26
CA LYS A 44 -1.32 -12.71 -4.12
C LYS A 44 -1.50 -11.61 -5.17
N GLU A 45 -2.66 -11.53 -5.81
CA GLU A 45 -2.97 -10.53 -6.84
C GLU A 45 -2.97 -9.10 -6.26
N GLN A 46 -3.51 -8.91 -5.05
CA GLN A 46 -3.50 -7.63 -4.37
C GLN A 46 -2.08 -7.19 -3.98
N LEU A 47 -1.25 -8.14 -3.53
CA LEU A 47 0.16 -7.84 -3.26
C LEU A 47 0.90 -7.45 -4.54
N GLU A 48 0.72 -8.20 -5.63
CA GLU A 48 1.32 -7.87 -6.93
C GLU A 48 0.85 -6.49 -7.44
N PHE A 49 -0.43 -6.16 -7.27
CA PHE A 49 -0.97 -4.84 -7.61
C PHE A 49 -0.29 -3.73 -6.79
N ILE A 50 -0.15 -3.91 -5.48
CA ILE A 50 0.50 -2.93 -4.59
C ILE A 50 1.97 -2.74 -5.00
N PHE A 51 2.71 -3.83 -5.21
CA PHE A 51 4.11 -3.73 -5.65
C PHE A 51 4.24 -3.07 -7.02
N SER A 52 3.30 -3.34 -7.94
CA SER A 52 3.24 -2.66 -9.24
C SER A 52 3.03 -1.15 -9.07
N LYS A 53 2.13 -0.72 -8.17
CA LYS A 53 1.91 0.72 -7.87
C LYS A 53 3.13 1.37 -7.22
N ILE A 54 3.80 0.67 -6.29
CA ILE A 54 5.04 1.13 -5.64
C ILE A 54 6.12 1.42 -6.70
N ASN A 55 6.34 0.47 -7.60
CA ASN A 55 7.32 0.61 -8.68
C ASN A 55 6.92 1.71 -9.67
N ALA A 56 5.65 1.77 -10.08
CA ALA A 56 5.16 2.76 -11.04
C ALA A 56 5.28 4.21 -10.54
N ASN A 57 5.20 4.43 -9.23
CA ASN A 57 5.32 5.76 -8.61
C ASN A 57 6.73 6.02 -8.05
N ASN A 58 7.70 5.15 -8.28
CA ASN A 58 9.06 5.22 -7.71
C ASN A 58 9.06 5.38 -6.17
N ILE A 59 8.12 4.73 -5.49
CA ILE A 59 7.95 4.86 -4.05
C ILE A 59 9.07 4.09 -3.35
N LYS A 60 9.73 4.74 -2.38
CA LYS A 60 10.83 4.10 -1.64
C LYS A 60 10.29 3.03 -0.70
N LEU A 61 10.80 1.80 -0.84
CA LEU A 61 10.63 0.72 0.13
C LEU A 61 11.67 0.84 1.24
N VAL A 62 11.22 0.78 2.50
CA VAL A 62 12.05 0.95 3.71
C VAL A 62 11.88 -0.21 4.68
#